data_AF-A0A7W7MTW6-F1
#
_entry.id   AF-A0A7W7MTW6-F1
#
_cell.length_a   1.000
_cell.length_b   1.000
_cell.length_c   1.000
_cell.angle_alpha   90.00
_cell.angle_beta   90.00
_cell.angle_gamma   90.00
#
_symmetry.space_group_name_H-M   'P 1'
#
loop_
_entity.id
_entity.type
_entity.pdbx_description
1 polymer ?
#
loop_
_entity_poly.entity_id
_entity_poly.type
_entity_poly.pdbx_seq_one_letter_code
_entity_poly.pdbx_strand_id
1 'polypeptide(L)'
;MTVSDAARPIGCSRNHVYQLKRRLAERGTLAFATRRDRISASEREAVLAFARAHPLMGERNLASALRQRRDDPIDLSPSSVRVVLKAVGLKTIKARMTATASV
;
A
#
# COMPACT_ATOMS: atom_id res chain seq x y z
N MET A 1 -24.55 28.91 -14.58
CA MET A 1 -23.36 28.38 -15.28
C MET A 1 -23.65 26.96 -15.74
N THR A 2 -23.62 26.71 -17.06
CA THR A 2 -23.90 25.37 -17.60
C THR A 2 -22.67 24.47 -17.56
N VAL A 3 -22.87 23.16 -17.70
CA VAL A 3 -21.77 22.17 -17.76
C VAL A 3 -20.87 22.40 -18.97
N SER A 4 -21.43 22.89 -20.09
CA SER A 4 -20.67 23.26 -21.29
C SER A 4 -19.79 24.49 -21.03
N ASP A 5 -20.30 25.50 -20.31
CA ASP A 5 -19.55 26.70 -19.94
C ASP A 5 -18.38 26.37 -19.01
N ALA A 6 -18.54 25.36 -18.15
CA ALA A 6 -17.50 24.86 -17.26
C ALA A 6 -16.45 24.01 -17.99
N ALA A 7 -16.88 23.20 -18.96
CA ALA A 7 -16.02 22.25 -19.68
C ALA A 7 -15.02 22.95 -20.62
N ARG A 8 -15.47 24.03 -21.28
CA ARG A 8 -14.71 24.74 -22.32
C ARG A 8 -13.40 25.37 -21.84
N PRO A 9 -13.35 26.12 -20.72
CA PRO A 9 -12.08 26.70 -20.22
C PRO A 9 -11.14 25.67 -19.59
N ILE A 10 -11.67 24.54 -19.09
CA ILE A 10 -10.88 23.49 -18.42
C ILE A 10 -10.35 22.46 -19.45
N GLY A 11 -10.82 22.49 -20.70
CA GLY A 11 -10.42 21.53 -21.73
C GLY A 11 -10.86 20.08 -21.43
N CYS A 12 -11.93 19.92 -20.63
CA CYS A 12 -12.44 18.61 -20.22
C CYS A 12 -13.76 18.29 -20.92
N SER A 13 -14.10 17.00 -21.01
CA SER A 13 -15.41 16.60 -21.54
C SER A 13 -16.55 17.00 -20.59
N ARG A 14 -17.76 17.21 -21.12
CA ARG A 14 -18.96 17.45 -20.30
C ARG A 14 -19.20 16.33 -19.29
N ASN A 15 -18.89 15.09 -19.67
CA ASN A 15 -19.00 13.92 -18.78
C ASN A 15 -18.06 14.05 -17.58
N HIS A 16 -16.84 14.55 -17.78
CA HIS A 16 -15.91 14.80 -16.68
C HIS A 16 -16.49 15.82 -15.68
N VAL A 17 -17.08 16.91 -16.18
CA VAL A 17 -17.73 17.91 -15.33
C VAL A 17 -18.94 17.32 -14.57
N TYR A 18 -19.76 16.47 -15.19
CA TYR A 18 -20.83 15.75 -14.49
C TYR A 18 -20.30 14.84 -13.38
N GLN A 19 -19.20 14.12 -13.62
CA GLN A 19 -18.57 13.29 -12.59
C GLN A 19 -18.04 14.12 -11.41
N LEU A 20 -17.45 15.29 -11.68
CA LEU A 20 -17.00 16.21 -10.62
C LEU A 20 -18.20 16.75 -9.81
N LYS A 21 -19.27 17.20 -10.48
CA LYS A 21 -20.49 17.64 -9.79
C LYS A 21 -21.10 16.53 -8.94
N ARG A 22 -21.16 15.31 -9.47
CA ARG A 22 -21.65 14.13 -8.73
C ARG A 22 -20.79 13.84 -7.51
N ARG A 23 -19.45 13.81 -7.66
CA ARG A 23 -18.53 13.59 -6.53
C ARG A 23 -18.66 14.68 -5.47
N LEU A 24 -18.79 15.94 -5.87
CA LEU A 24 -18.99 17.05 -4.94
C LEU A 24 -20.31 16.90 -4.17
N ALA A 25 -21.39 16.54 -4.85
CA ALA A 25 -22.69 16.31 -4.22
C ALA A 25 -22.69 15.09 -3.27
N GLU A 26 -22.05 14.00 -3.65
CA GLU A 26 -22.01 12.75 -2.86
C GLU A 26 -21.02 12.80 -1.70
N ARG A 27 -19.86 13.45 -1.87
CA ARG A 27 -18.73 13.38 -0.92
C ARG A 27 -18.38 14.72 -0.27
N GLY A 28 -18.99 15.82 -0.72
CA GLY A 28 -18.63 17.17 -0.28
C GLY A 28 -17.24 17.65 -0.73
N THR A 29 -16.53 16.87 -1.56
CA THR A 29 -15.16 17.17 -1.98
C THR A 29 -14.88 16.72 -3.41
N LEU A 30 -14.01 17.49 -4.09
CA LEU A 30 -13.44 17.13 -5.39
C LEU A 30 -12.11 16.37 -5.26
N ALA A 31 -11.62 16.16 -4.03
CA ALA A 31 -10.39 15.42 -3.80
C ALA A 31 -10.49 14.00 -4.39
N PHE A 32 -9.39 13.55 -4.99
CA PHE A 32 -9.31 12.19 -5.49
C PHE A 32 -9.43 11.21 -4.31
N ALA A 33 -10.03 10.05 -4.58
CA ALA A 33 -10.04 8.97 -3.60
C ALA A 33 -8.60 8.58 -3.28
N THR A 34 -8.32 8.34 -1.99
CA THR A 34 -7.05 7.78 -1.56
C THR A 34 -6.79 6.49 -2.34
N ARG A 35 -5.61 6.39 -2.94
CA ARG A 35 -5.22 5.18 -3.67
C ARG A 35 -5.21 4.03 -2.67
N ARG A 36 -5.92 2.94 -2.96
CA ARG A 36 -5.83 1.73 -2.17
C ARG A 36 -4.40 1.21 -2.22
N ASP A 37 -3.88 0.84 -1.05
CA ASP A 37 -2.61 0.14 -0.97
C ASP A 37 -2.71 -1.19 -1.72
N ARG A 38 -1.61 -1.55 -2.40
CA ARG A 38 -1.53 -2.81 -3.16
C ARG A 38 -1.36 -4.03 -2.26
N ILE A 39 -0.94 -3.80 -1.01
CA ILE A 39 -0.68 -4.83 -0.01
C ILE A 39 -1.76 -4.67 1.05
N SER A 40 -2.46 -5.75 1.36
CA SER A 40 -3.47 -5.76 2.42
C SER A 40 -2.83 -5.59 3.80
N ALA A 41 -3.63 -5.16 4.77
CA ALA A 41 -3.16 -5.02 6.14
C ALA A 41 -2.70 -6.37 6.74
N SER A 42 -3.39 -7.47 6.42
CA SER A 42 -3.02 -8.81 6.87
C SER A 42 -1.68 -9.27 6.30
N GLU A 43 -1.45 -9.07 4.99
CA GLU A 43 -0.16 -9.39 4.37
C GLU A 43 0.98 -8.55 4.97
N ARG A 44 0.72 -7.27 5.23
CA ARG A 44 1.70 -6.38 5.88
C ARG A 44 2.07 -6.92 7.27
N GLU A 45 1.09 -7.23 8.11
CA GLU A 45 1.33 -7.77 9.45
C GLU A 45 2.07 -9.11 9.40
N ALA A 46 1.72 -10.01 8.47
CA ALA A 46 2.41 -11.27 8.29
C ALA A 46 3.89 -11.07 7.93
N VAL A 47 4.21 -10.14 7.02
CA VAL A 47 5.60 -9.79 6.69
C VAL A 47 6.36 -9.29 7.93
N LEU A 48 5.74 -8.43 8.74
CA LEU A 48 6.36 -7.86 9.93
C LEU A 48 6.60 -8.90 11.02
N ALA A 49 5.61 -9.75 11.28
CA ALA A 49 5.72 -10.86 12.23
C ALA A 49 6.85 -11.82 11.81
N PHE A 50 6.91 -12.19 10.53
CA PHE A 50 7.93 -13.08 10.01
C PHE A 50 9.34 -12.46 10.08
N ALA A 51 9.46 -11.17 9.77
CA ALA A 51 10.73 -10.46 9.84
C ALA A 51 11.26 -10.29 11.27
N ARG A 52 10.37 -10.21 12.28
CA ARG A 52 10.75 -10.20 13.71
C ARG A 52 11.18 -11.57 14.22
N ALA A 53 10.49 -12.63 13.78
CA ALA A 53 10.83 -14.02 14.11
C ALA A 53 12.15 -14.47 13.47
N HIS A 54 12.48 -13.94 12.28
CA HIS A 54 13.66 -14.30 11.51
C HIS A 54 14.49 -13.07 11.11
N PRO A 55 15.10 -12.35 12.06
CA PRO A 55 15.70 -11.03 11.82
C PRO A 55 16.92 -11.04 10.88
N LEU A 56 17.56 -12.21 10.76
CA LEU A 56 18.72 -12.44 9.88
C LEU A 56 18.33 -12.68 8.41
N MET A 57 17.07 -12.99 8.10
CA MET A 57 16.67 -13.30 6.73
C MET A 57 16.62 -12.05 5.84
N GLY A 58 17.25 -12.12 4.67
CA GLY A 58 17.16 -11.08 3.64
C GLY A 58 15.77 -11.01 3.00
N GLU A 59 15.48 -9.91 2.31
CA GLU A 59 14.18 -9.64 1.66
C GLU A 59 13.73 -10.76 0.71
N ARG A 60 14.67 -11.33 -0.06
CA ARG A 60 14.40 -12.46 -0.97
C ARG A 60 14.01 -13.74 -0.23
N ASN A 61 14.72 -14.06 0.85
CA ASN A 61 14.45 -15.27 1.63
C ASN A 61 13.13 -15.13 2.40
N LEU A 62 12.83 -13.93 2.91
CA LEU A 62 11.53 -13.63 3.52
C LEU A 62 10.38 -13.81 2.52
N ALA A 63 10.50 -13.25 1.31
CA ALA A 63 9.48 -13.42 0.26
C ALA A 63 9.27 -14.90 -0.10
N SER A 64 10.35 -15.67 -0.28
CA SER A 64 10.27 -17.10 -0.55
C SER A 64 9.63 -17.88 0.60
N ALA A 65 9.98 -17.56 1.85
CA ALA A 65 9.44 -18.24 3.02
C ALA A 65 7.94 -17.96 3.22
N LEU A 66 7.52 -16.71 3.00
CA LEU A 66 6.10 -16.31 3.03
C LEU A 66 5.29 -17.05 1.96
N ARG A 67 5.84 -17.23 0.77
CA ARG A 67 5.20 -17.99 -0.32
C ARG A 67 5.08 -19.49 -0.01
N GLN A 68 5.99 -20.04 0.79
CA GLN A 68 6.03 -21.47 1.15
C GLN A 68 5.24 -21.83 2.42
N ARG A 69 4.54 -20.87 3.04
CA ARG A 69 3.69 -21.15 4.21
C ARG A 69 2.58 -22.14 3.85
N ARG A 70 2.35 -23.12 4.72
CA ARG A 70 1.34 -24.17 4.51
C ARG A 70 -0.10 -23.66 4.63
N ASP A 71 -0.37 -22.82 5.63
CA ASP A 71 -1.75 -22.44 5.97
C ASP A 71 -2.26 -21.23 5.19
N ASP A 72 -1.36 -20.29 4.86
CA ASP A 72 -1.68 -19.02 4.19
C ASP A 72 -0.46 -18.52 3.40
N PRO A 73 -0.27 -19.01 2.15
CA PRO A 73 0.84 -18.62 1.31
C PRO A 73 0.64 -17.19 0.80
N ILE A 74 1.63 -16.33 1.08
CA ILE A 74 1.61 -14.93 0.67
C ILE A 74 2.61 -14.74 -0.46
N ASP A 75 2.11 -14.52 -1.68
CA ASP A 75 2.94 -14.29 -2.87
C ASP A 75 3.29 -12.81 -3.03
N LEU A 76 4.32 -12.38 -2.31
CA LEU A 76 4.87 -11.03 -2.41
C LEU A 76 6.23 -11.05 -3.11
N SER A 77 6.45 -10.08 -4.00
CA SER A 77 7.77 -9.85 -4.55
C SER A 77 8.75 -9.36 -3.48
N PRO A 78 10.07 -9.65 -3.60
CA PRO A 78 11.08 -9.12 -2.68
C PRO A 78 11.03 -7.60 -2.54
N SER A 79 10.70 -6.89 -3.62
CA SER A 79 10.51 -5.43 -3.61
C SER A 79 9.33 -4.98 -2.75
N SER A 80 8.24 -5.76 -2.71
CA SER A 80 7.08 -5.47 -1.86
C SER A 80 7.42 -5.65 -0.38
N VAL A 81 8.13 -6.74 -0.06
CA VAL A 81 8.67 -6.99 1.29
C VAL A 81 9.58 -5.84 1.72
N ARG A 82 10.48 -5.38 0.84
CA ARG A 82 11.35 -4.22 1.11
C ARG A 82 10.57 -2.95 1.45
N VAL A 83 9.50 -2.65 0.70
CA VAL A 83 8.66 -1.47 0.95
C VAL A 83 8.01 -1.57 2.32
N VAL A 84 7.45 -2.73 2.68
CA VAL A 84 6.84 -2.98 3.99
C VAL A 84 7.85 -2.78 5.12
N LEU A 85 9.03 -3.40 5.02
CA LEU A 85 10.07 -3.27 6.03
C LEU A 85 10.60 -1.85 6.16
N LYS A 86 10.77 -1.14 5.03
CA LYS A 86 11.22 0.25 5.03
C LYS A 86 10.20 1.16 5.72
N ALA A 87 8.90 0.93 5.53
CA ALA A 87 7.84 1.75 6.11
C ALA A 87 7.83 1.75 7.66
N VAL A 88 8.41 0.73 8.28
CA VAL A 88 8.48 0.58 9.75
C VAL A 88 9.92 0.61 10.29
N GLY A 89 10.90 1.01 9.47
CA GLY A 89 12.31 1.09 9.89
C GLY A 89 13.05 -0.25 10.01
N LEU A 90 12.46 -1.37 9.60
CA LEU A 90 13.03 -2.73 9.71
C LEU A 90 13.82 -3.17 8.46
N LYS A 91 14.31 -2.21 7.66
CA LYS A 91 15.02 -2.49 6.41
C LYS A 91 16.33 -3.27 6.62
N THR A 92 17.02 -3.03 7.74
CA THR A 92 18.35 -3.62 7.99
C THR A 92 18.27 -4.77 8.98
N ILE A 93 19.20 -5.73 8.87
CA ILE A 93 19.34 -6.82 9.84
C ILE A 93 19.52 -6.24 11.25
N LYS A 94 20.36 -5.21 11.41
CA LYS A 94 20.57 -4.52 12.69
C LYS A 94 19.28 -3.98 13.29
N ALA A 95 18.45 -3.31 12.47
CA ALA A 95 17.16 -2.78 12.93
C ALA A 95 16.21 -3.90 13.35
N ARG A 96 16.18 -5.01 12.61
CA ARG A 96 15.37 -6.18 12.98
C ARG A 96 15.84 -6.85 14.26
N MET A 97 17.15 -7.06 14.44
CA MET A 97 17.70 -7.62 15.68
C MET A 97 17.41 -6.75 16.89
N THR A 98 17.52 -5.43 16.75
CA THR A 98 17.20 -4.47 17.84
C THR A 98 15.72 -4.54 18.20
N ALA A 99 14.84 -4.64 17.19
CA ALA A 99 13.40 -4.78 17.39
C ALA A 99 13.02 -6.12 18.03
N THR A 100 13.75 -7.21 17.73
CA THR A 100 13.54 -8.51 18.39
C THR A 100 14.00 -8.49 19.85
N ALA A 101 15.06 -7.76 20.19
CA ALA A 101 15.59 -7.66 21.55
C ALA A 101 14.77 -6.76 22.49
N SER A 102 13.82 -5.99 21.95
CA SER A 102 12.97 -5.05 22.71
C SER A 102 11.58 -5.63 23.04
N VAL A 103 11.39 -6.94 22.80
CA VAL A 103 10.15 -7.70 23.06
C VAL A 103 10.48 -8.78 24.09
#